data_AF-A0A1L8ZD96-F1
#
_entry.id   AF-A0A1L8ZD96-F1
#
_cell.length_a   1.000
_cell.length_b   1.000
_cell.length_c   1.000
_cell.angle_alpha   90.00
_cell.angle_beta   90.00
_cell.angle_gamma   90.00
#
_symmetry.space_group_name_H-M   'P 1'
#
loop_
_entity.id
_entity.type
_entity.pdbx_description
1 polymer ?
#
loop_
_entity_poly.entity_id
_entity_poly.type
_entity_poly.pdbx_seq_one_letter_code
_entity_poly.pdbx_strand_id
1 'polypeptide(L)'
;MSSERIVELIKEIYLDFRKGNFKEALIKSEEAHSLDFDNIEILTALKSSVYWNGQVESLDRIGQDYEKAEFLIREWNNFAGRYLKKMGCNFLQGRNSIKYFVFQTCLYIYKNIYKMHPENLDLLIKIAKSYKGMGNYERAINVFLQILGDFKDNSDVVAELADSYALVDEIKEAKVLFREAFFINPQKIDIYSLESDMILRLIDLIKSDRNISDDLIKEWIPVYGSLNGVFNIKRELRPIELGQLKQSVYSLRNELKEKSYRSINESILLPRLINKYFWLIDHYVRIKEDRARIDEILLYIKEIDLGIYQQYVN
;
A
#
# COMPACT_ATOMS: atom_id res chain seq x y z
N MET A 1 17.86 -11.14 37.11
CA MET A 1 17.96 -12.59 36.84
C MET A 1 16.80 -13.13 35.98
N SER A 2 15.57 -13.34 36.49
CA SER A 2 14.46 -13.86 35.65
C SER A 2 14.04 -12.91 34.52
N SER A 3 13.94 -11.62 34.81
CA SER A 3 13.57 -10.58 33.82
C SER A 3 14.62 -10.40 32.72
N GLU A 4 15.92 -10.44 33.03
CA GLU A 4 17.00 -10.34 32.03
C GLU A 4 17.01 -11.55 31.09
N ARG A 5 16.80 -12.75 31.63
CA ARG A 5 16.72 -13.98 30.85
C ARG A 5 15.55 -13.96 29.86
N ILE A 6 14.40 -13.43 30.25
CA ILE A 6 13.23 -13.27 29.38
C ILE A 6 13.55 -12.35 28.20
N VAL A 7 14.20 -11.21 28.45
CA VAL A 7 14.60 -10.26 27.40
C VAL A 7 15.59 -10.89 26.42
N GLU A 8 16.54 -11.69 26.91
CA GLU A 8 17.46 -12.45 26.05
C GLU A 8 16.72 -13.49 25.20
N LEU A 9 15.83 -14.28 25.81
CA LEU A 9 15.02 -15.27 25.09
C LEU A 9 14.18 -14.63 23.98
N ILE A 10 13.53 -13.50 24.25
CA ILE A 10 12.75 -12.76 23.24
C ILE A 10 13.63 -12.35 22.04
N LYS A 11 14.83 -11.81 22.31
CA LYS A 11 15.78 -11.44 21.25
C LYS A 11 16.21 -12.65 20.42
N GLU A 12 16.48 -13.78 21.07
CA GLU A 12 16.84 -15.02 20.39
C GLU A 12 15.69 -15.55 19.52
N ILE A 13 14.45 -15.54 20.04
CA ILE A 13 13.26 -15.95 19.29
C ILE A 13 13.11 -15.11 18.02
N TYR A 14 13.31 -13.79 18.11
CA TYR A 14 13.21 -12.90 16.94
C TYR A 14 14.35 -13.12 15.94
N LEU A 15 15.55 -13.44 16.42
CA LEU A 15 16.65 -13.83 15.54
C LEU A 15 16.33 -15.14 14.80
N ASP A 16 15.72 -16.09 15.47
CA ASP A 16 15.30 -17.37 14.88
C ASP A 16 14.16 -17.17 13.87
N PHE A 17 13.18 -16.29 14.15
CA PHE A 17 12.19 -15.87 13.14
C PHE A 17 12.84 -15.29 11.89
N ARG A 18 13.84 -14.42 12.06
CA ARG A 18 14.53 -13.80 10.93
C ARG A 18 15.27 -14.82 10.06
N LYS A 19 15.77 -15.90 10.66
CA LYS A 19 16.46 -16.99 9.97
C LYS A 19 15.51 -18.04 9.35
N GLY A 20 14.24 -18.05 9.78
CA GLY A 20 13.27 -19.10 9.40
C GLY A 20 13.31 -20.34 10.30
N ASN A 21 14.00 -20.27 11.45
CA ASN A 21 14.18 -21.36 12.40
C ASN A 21 12.99 -21.42 13.38
N PHE A 22 11.78 -21.61 12.86
CA PHE A 22 10.56 -21.54 13.67
C PHE A 22 10.41 -22.67 14.69
N LYS A 23 11.05 -23.81 14.45
CA LYS A 23 11.08 -24.93 15.39
C LYS A 23 11.90 -24.60 16.64
N GLU A 24 13.07 -24.00 16.46
CA GLU A 24 13.92 -23.52 17.54
C GLU A 24 13.25 -22.35 18.28
N ALA A 25 12.62 -21.43 17.54
CA ALA A 25 11.85 -20.33 18.11
C ALA A 25 10.67 -20.83 18.96
N LEU A 26 10.02 -21.92 18.55
CA LEU A 26 8.93 -22.56 19.31
C LEU A 26 9.43 -23.07 20.66
N ILE A 27 10.51 -23.85 20.69
CA ILE A 27 11.10 -24.39 21.93
C ILE A 27 11.47 -23.25 22.90
N LYS A 28 12.13 -22.20 22.39
CA LYS A 28 12.50 -21.04 23.21
C LYS A 28 11.29 -20.23 23.68
N SER A 29 10.23 -20.16 22.87
CA SER A 29 8.99 -19.49 23.25
C SER A 29 8.25 -20.27 24.35
N GLU A 30 8.30 -21.60 24.34
CA GLU A 30 7.77 -22.45 25.42
C GLU A 30 8.57 -22.26 26.72
N GLU A 31 9.90 -22.22 26.64
CA GLU A 31 10.77 -21.88 27.78
C GLU A 31 10.40 -20.50 28.34
N ALA A 32 10.33 -19.48 27.49
CA ALA A 32 9.99 -18.12 27.90
C ALA A 32 8.59 -18.03 28.53
N HIS A 33 7.61 -18.74 27.96
CA HIS A 33 6.23 -18.76 28.48
C HIS A 33 6.15 -19.45 29.84
N SER A 34 6.96 -20.47 30.09
CA SER A 34 7.04 -21.15 31.39
C SER A 34 7.59 -20.25 32.51
N LEU A 35 8.38 -19.23 32.14
CA LEU A 35 8.96 -18.26 33.07
C LEU A 35 8.01 -17.09 33.37
N ASP A 36 7.17 -16.70 32.40
CA ASP A 36 6.20 -15.61 32.53
C ASP A 36 4.98 -15.85 31.63
N PHE A 37 3.93 -16.44 32.22
CA PHE A 37 2.72 -16.84 31.50
C PHE A 37 1.82 -15.67 31.10
N ASP A 38 1.88 -14.56 31.84
CA ASP A 38 1.01 -13.40 31.64
C ASP A 38 1.56 -12.41 30.61
N ASN A 39 2.79 -12.62 30.16
CA ASN A 39 3.43 -11.76 29.17
C ASN A 39 2.81 -11.95 27.77
N ILE A 40 2.08 -10.93 27.34
CA ILE A 40 1.37 -10.88 26.05
C ILE A 40 2.33 -10.97 24.86
N GLU A 41 3.54 -10.43 24.97
CA GLU A 41 4.55 -10.47 23.90
C GLU A 41 5.09 -11.89 23.71
N ILE A 42 5.39 -12.58 24.83
CA ILE A 42 5.82 -13.99 24.81
C ILE A 42 4.71 -14.89 24.27
N LEU A 43 3.47 -14.70 24.72
CA LEU A 43 2.32 -15.46 24.22
C LEU A 43 2.13 -15.25 22.71
N THR A 44 2.32 -14.03 22.23
CA THR A 44 2.25 -13.71 20.80
C THR A 44 3.42 -14.33 20.03
N ALA A 45 4.63 -14.31 20.59
CA ALA A 45 5.80 -14.97 19.99
C ALA A 45 5.60 -16.49 19.89
N LEU A 46 5.08 -17.13 20.95
CA LEU A 46 4.75 -18.55 20.96
C LEU A 46 3.74 -18.91 19.88
N LYS A 47 2.60 -18.19 19.84
CA LYS A 47 1.56 -18.40 18.82
C LYS A 47 2.07 -18.17 17.40
N SER A 48 2.93 -17.16 17.21
CA SER A 48 3.56 -16.87 15.92
C SER A 48 4.53 -17.99 15.51
N SER A 49 5.30 -18.55 16.46
CA SER A 49 6.19 -19.69 16.23
C SER A 49 5.40 -20.91 15.75
N VAL A 50 4.30 -21.25 16.43
CA VAL A 50 3.42 -22.35 16.03
C VAL A 50 2.86 -22.14 14.62
N TYR A 51 2.34 -20.94 14.34
CA TYR A 51 1.76 -20.61 13.04
C TYR A 51 2.77 -20.82 11.91
N TRP A 52 3.95 -20.19 12.03
CA TRP A 52 4.95 -20.19 10.97
C TRP A 52 5.72 -21.49 10.85
N ASN A 53 5.91 -22.25 11.94
CA ASN A 53 6.45 -23.60 11.86
C ASN A 53 5.58 -24.49 10.96
N GLY A 54 4.26 -24.45 11.15
CA GLY A 54 3.33 -25.19 10.29
C GLY A 54 3.33 -24.72 8.83
N GLN A 55 3.51 -23.42 8.57
CA GLN A 55 3.63 -22.91 7.20
C GLN A 55 4.93 -23.36 6.53
N VAL A 56 6.04 -23.34 7.25
CA VAL A 56 7.34 -23.78 6.72
C VAL A 56 7.35 -25.27 6.42
N GLU A 57 6.81 -26.11 7.31
CA GLU A 57 6.63 -27.56 7.06
C GLU A 57 5.72 -27.84 5.84
N SER A 58 4.78 -26.95 5.56
CA SER A 58 3.88 -27.08 4.40
C SER A 58 4.60 -26.78 3.08
N LEU A 59 5.72 -26.05 3.09
CA LEU A 59 6.48 -25.73 1.87
C LEU A 59 7.08 -26.97 1.21
N ASP A 60 7.43 -27.99 1.99
CA ASP A 60 8.00 -29.25 1.48
C ASP A 60 7.01 -30.02 0.59
N ARG A 61 5.71 -29.76 0.74
CA ARG A 61 4.65 -30.39 -0.06
C ARG A 61 4.40 -29.68 -1.38
N ILE A 62 4.90 -28.45 -1.54
CA ILE A 62 4.70 -27.65 -2.74
C ILE A 62 5.85 -27.94 -3.70
N GLY A 63 5.54 -28.46 -4.88
CA GLY A 63 6.56 -28.86 -5.86
C GLY A 63 7.21 -27.66 -6.56
N GLN A 64 6.43 -26.66 -6.96
CA GLN A 64 6.93 -25.53 -7.74
C GLN A 64 7.43 -24.38 -6.86
N ASP A 65 8.62 -23.87 -7.14
CA ASP A 65 9.21 -22.80 -6.35
C ASP A 65 8.39 -21.50 -6.40
N TYR A 66 7.82 -21.16 -7.55
CA TYR A 66 6.95 -19.99 -7.67
C TYR A 66 5.73 -20.08 -6.74
N GLU A 67 5.09 -21.26 -6.67
CA GLU A 67 3.94 -21.50 -5.80
C GLU A 67 4.32 -21.38 -4.31
N LYS A 68 5.54 -21.78 -3.93
CA LYS A 68 6.05 -21.57 -2.56
C LYS A 68 6.13 -20.09 -2.21
N ALA A 69 6.64 -19.26 -3.12
CA ALA A 69 6.74 -17.82 -2.89
C ALA A 69 5.36 -17.16 -2.77
N GLU A 70 4.42 -17.49 -3.67
CA GLU A 70 3.05 -16.96 -3.59
C GLU A 70 2.31 -17.43 -2.34
N PHE A 71 2.54 -18.68 -1.92
CA PHE A 71 2.02 -19.21 -0.66
C PHE A 71 2.52 -18.38 0.53
N LEU A 72 3.82 -18.13 0.63
CA LEU A 72 4.41 -17.35 1.72
C LEU A 72 3.89 -15.91 1.77
N ILE A 73 3.73 -15.24 0.62
CA ILE A 73 3.15 -13.89 0.55
C ILE A 73 1.70 -13.89 1.05
N ARG A 74 0.90 -14.88 0.64
CA ARG A 74 -0.49 -15.02 1.10
C ARG A 74 -0.56 -15.24 2.61
N GLU A 75 0.26 -16.13 3.14
CA GLU A 75 0.31 -16.41 4.57
C GLU A 75 0.78 -15.21 5.38
N TRP A 76 1.75 -14.45 4.87
CA TRP A 76 2.15 -13.18 5.45
C TRP A 76 1.00 -12.17 5.52
N ASN A 77 0.25 -11.99 4.43
CA ASN A 77 -0.88 -11.06 4.38
C ASN A 77 -1.99 -11.48 5.36
N ASN A 78 -2.28 -12.78 5.46
CA ASN A 78 -3.21 -13.32 6.44
C ASN A 78 -2.74 -13.08 7.89
N PHE A 79 -1.46 -13.34 8.14
CA PHE A 79 -0.83 -13.18 9.44
C PHE A 79 -0.84 -11.71 9.89
N ALA A 80 -0.31 -10.81 9.06
CA ALA A 80 -0.23 -9.38 9.38
C ALA A 80 -1.60 -8.69 9.39
N GLY A 81 -2.47 -9.02 8.44
CA GLY A 81 -3.75 -8.35 8.26
C GLY A 81 -4.86 -8.81 9.20
N ARG A 82 -4.89 -10.09 9.58
CA ARG A 82 -5.96 -10.68 10.41
C ARG A 82 -5.45 -11.25 11.73
N TYR A 83 -4.39 -12.05 11.69
CA TYR A 83 -3.94 -12.80 12.86
C TYR A 83 -3.38 -11.88 13.96
N LEU A 84 -2.44 -11.00 13.61
CA LEU A 84 -1.87 -10.04 14.56
C LEU A 84 -2.90 -9.03 15.08
N LYS A 85 -3.81 -8.55 14.22
CA LYS A 85 -4.87 -7.62 14.65
C LYS A 85 -5.79 -8.23 15.71
N LYS A 86 -6.10 -9.53 15.62
CA LYS A 86 -6.89 -10.24 16.63
C LYS A 86 -6.18 -10.36 17.99
N MET A 87 -4.85 -10.32 18.02
CA MET A 87 -4.07 -10.44 19.25
C MET A 87 -4.02 -9.13 20.04
N GLY A 88 -4.25 -7.98 19.39
CA GLY A 88 -4.36 -6.67 20.06
C GLY A 88 -3.07 -6.20 20.74
N CYS A 89 -1.90 -6.76 20.41
CA CYS A 89 -0.62 -6.43 21.03
C CYS A 89 0.35 -5.75 20.06
N ASN A 90 1.23 -4.90 20.60
CA ASN A 90 2.32 -4.31 19.83
C ASN A 90 3.46 -5.33 19.68
N PHE A 91 3.48 -6.05 18.56
CA PHE A 91 4.45 -7.10 18.24
C PHE A 91 5.39 -6.70 17.10
N LEU A 92 5.89 -5.47 17.12
CA LEU A 92 6.57 -4.87 15.97
C LEU A 92 7.87 -5.60 15.60
N GLN A 93 8.74 -5.91 16.57
CA GLN A 93 10.03 -6.55 16.30
C GLN A 93 9.88 -7.98 15.78
N GLY A 94 9.01 -8.77 16.41
CA GLY A 94 8.68 -10.12 15.96
C GLY A 94 8.02 -10.11 14.58
N ARG A 95 7.05 -9.21 14.35
CA ARG A 95 6.42 -8.99 13.04
C ARG A 95 7.45 -8.67 11.97
N ASN A 96 8.37 -7.76 12.23
CA ASN A 96 9.41 -7.36 11.26
C ASN A 96 10.41 -8.49 10.99
N SER A 97 10.73 -9.30 11.99
CA SER A 97 11.63 -10.45 11.83
C SER A 97 11.02 -11.52 10.93
N ILE A 98 9.73 -11.82 11.14
CA ILE A 98 8.96 -12.72 10.27
C ILE A 98 8.82 -12.14 8.86
N LYS A 99 8.48 -10.85 8.75
CA LYS A 99 8.40 -10.12 7.47
C LYS A 99 9.69 -10.32 6.68
N TYR A 100 10.82 -10.06 7.33
CA TYR A 100 12.13 -10.19 6.71
C TYR A 100 12.38 -11.61 6.18
N PHE A 101 12.09 -12.65 6.97
CA PHE A 101 12.22 -14.05 6.53
C PHE A 101 11.38 -14.34 5.28
N VAL A 102 10.10 -13.95 5.30
CA VAL A 102 9.18 -14.18 4.18
C VAL A 102 9.71 -13.55 2.91
N PHE A 103 9.98 -12.24 2.94
CA PHE A 103 10.40 -11.51 1.76
C PHE A 103 11.82 -11.87 1.31
N GLN A 104 12.71 -12.28 2.22
CA GLN A 104 14.02 -12.82 1.83
C GLN A 104 13.89 -14.14 1.06
N THR A 105 13.02 -15.03 1.52
CA THR A 105 12.77 -16.33 0.87
C THR A 105 12.14 -16.12 -0.50
N CYS A 106 11.10 -15.28 -0.57
CA CYS A 106 10.46 -14.89 -1.82
C CYS A 106 11.47 -14.25 -2.79
N LEU A 107 12.31 -13.31 -2.32
CA LEU A 107 13.35 -12.67 -3.13
C LEU A 107 14.31 -13.69 -3.74
N TYR A 108 14.75 -14.68 -2.97
CA TYR A 108 15.64 -15.73 -3.45
C TYR A 108 14.98 -16.54 -4.58
N ILE A 109 13.73 -16.97 -4.37
CA ILE A 109 12.95 -17.71 -5.36
C ILE A 109 12.75 -16.87 -6.63
N TYR A 110 12.22 -15.65 -6.50
CA TYR A 110 11.92 -14.81 -7.65
C TYR A 110 13.18 -14.47 -8.45
N LYS A 111 14.33 -14.23 -7.80
CA LYS A 111 15.60 -14.03 -8.51
C LYS A 111 16.05 -15.26 -9.28
N ASN A 112 15.86 -16.46 -8.75
CA ASN A 112 16.24 -17.69 -9.45
C ASN A 112 15.35 -17.91 -10.68
N ILE A 113 14.04 -17.65 -10.56
CA ILE A 113 13.11 -17.73 -11.69
C ILE A 113 13.44 -16.64 -12.73
N TYR A 114 13.70 -15.41 -12.28
CA TYR A 114 14.03 -14.29 -13.15
C TYR A 114 15.31 -14.52 -13.97
N LYS A 115 16.31 -15.22 -13.42
CA LYS A 115 17.51 -15.63 -14.20
C LYS A 115 17.17 -16.49 -15.41
N MET A 116 16.12 -17.30 -15.32
CA MET A 116 15.65 -18.16 -16.43
C MET A 116 14.74 -17.38 -17.40
N HIS A 117 14.02 -16.38 -16.89
CA HIS A 117 13.07 -15.56 -17.66
C HIS A 117 13.25 -14.05 -17.37
N PRO A 118 14.35 -13.44 -17.87
CA PRO A 118 14.71 -12.06 -17.52
C PRO A 118 13.77 -10.99 -18.07
N GLU A 119 12.91 -11.34 -19.02
CA GLU A 119 11.95 -10.42 -19.62
C GLU A 119 10.62 -10.33 -18.84
N ASN A 120 10.46 -11.15 -17.80
CA ASN A 120 9.22 -11.16 -17.03
C ASN A 120 9.17 -9.97 -16.05
N LEU A 121 8.43 -8.94 -16.46
CA LEU A 121 8.21 -7.72 -15.68
C LEU A 121 7.55 -7.98 -14.31
N ASP A 122 6.62 -8.94 -14.24
CA ASP A 122 5.92 -9.27 -13.00
C ASP A 122 6.90 -9.81 -11.93
N LEU A 123 7.88 -10.63 -12.34
CA LEU A 123 8.94 -11.08 -11.44
C LEU A 123 9.82 -9.92 -10.96
N LEU A 124 10.11 -8.95 -11.82
CA LEU A 124 10.91 -7.78 -11.44
C LEU A 124 10.16 -6.91 -10.41
N ILE A 125 8.85 -6.73 -10.58
CA ILE A 125 7.97 -6.06 -9.61
C ILE A 125 8.00 -6.82 -8.28
N LYS A 126 7.83 -8.15 -8.29
CA LYS A 126 7.88 -8.99 -7.09
C LYS A 126 9.23 -8.94 -6.38
N ILE A 127 10.34 -8.87 -7.13
CA ILE A 127 11.69 -8.65 -6.60
C ILE A 127 11.78 -7.30 -5.89
N ALA A 128 11.30 -6.22 -6.50
CA ALA A 128 11.31 -4.89 -5.91
C ALA A 128 10.46 -4.81 -4.64
N LYS A 129 9.22 -5.33 -4.67
CA LYS A 129 8.36 -5.45 -3.49
C LYS A 129 9.01 -6.30 -2.38
N SER A 130 9.78 -7.32 -2.74
CA SER A 130 10.53 -8.13 -1.76
C SER A 130 11.67 -7.36 -1.11
N TYR A 131 12.43 -6.55 -1.87
CA TYR A 131 13.42 -5.65 -1.26
C TYR A 131 12.77 -4.66 -0.29
N LYS A 132 11.66 -4.04 -0.68
CA LYS A 132 10.87 -3.14 0.18
C LYS A 132 10.40 -3.87 1.45
N GLY A 133 9.84 -5.07 1.30
CA GLY A 133 9.36 -5.89 2.41
C GLY A 133 10.47 -6.24 3.43
N MET A 134 11.71 -6.38 2.98
CA MET A 134 12.89 -6.57 3.84
C MET A 134 13.43 -5.28 4.50
N GLY A 135 12.86 -4.12 4.17
CA GLY A 135 13.38 -2.81 4.61
C GLY A 135 14.54 -2.27 3.77
N ASN A 136 14.86 -2.90 2.63
CA ASN A 136 15.91 -2.42 1.72
C ASN A 136 15.30 -1.47 0.67
N TYR A 137 14.88 -0.30 1.13
CA TYR A 137 14.13 0.66 0.33
C TYR A 137 14.93 1.22 -0.84
N GLU A 138 16.22 1.52 -0.67
CA GLU A 138 17.08 2.01 -1.74
C GLU A 138 17.17 1.03 -2.92
N ARG A 139 17.31 -0.28 -2.64
CA ARG A 139 17.30 -1.30 -3.72
C ARG A 139 15.93 -1.43 -4.36
N ALA A 140 14.85 -1.32 -3.58
CA ALA A 140 13.50 -1.33 -4.13
C ALA A 140 13.29 -0.16 -5.10
N ILE A 141 13.68 1.06 -4.69
CA ILE A 141 13.63 2.28 -5.51
C ILE A 141 14.37 2.08 -6.83
N ASN A 142 15.61 1.59 -6.78
CA ASN A 142 16.41 1.36 -7.99
C ASN A 142 15.74 0.40 -8.98
N VAL A 143 15.17 -0.72 -8.47
CA VAL A 143 14.48 -1.69 -9.33
C VAL A 143 13.17 -1.12 -9.88
N PHE A 144 12.40 -0.38 -9.08
CA PHE A 144 11.18 0.29 -9.55
C PHE A 144 11.48 1.36 -10.61
N LEU A 145 12.54 2.14 -10.45
CA LEU A 145 12.98 3.11 -11.46
C LEU A 145 13.38 2.42 -12.78
N GLN A 146 14.06 1.27 -12.70
CA GLN A 146 14.37 0.45 -13.88
C GLN A 146 13.07 0.02 -14.59
N ILE A 147 12.09 -0.51 -13.85
CA ILE A 147 10.79 -0.93 -14.39
C ILE A 147 10.10 0.23 -15.12
N LEU A 148 10.06 1.42 -14.51
CA LEU A 148 9.40 2.59 -15.10
C LEU A 148 10.17 3.21 -16.27
N GLY A 149 11.47 2.94 -16.39
CA GLY A 149 12.26 3.30 -17.58
C GLY A 149 11.72 2.62 -18.84
N ASP A 150 11.37 1.34 -18.72
CA ASP A 150 10.88 0.49 -19.81
C ASP A 150 9.35 0.58 -19.98
N PHE A 151 8.59 0.73 -18.88
CA PHE A 151 7.12 0.71 -18.87
C PHE A 151 6.54 1.90 -18.08
N LYS A 152 6.25 2.99 -18.79
CA LYS A 152 5.99 4.29 -18.17
C LYS A 152 4.62 4.48 -17.48
N ASP A 153 3.69 3.53 -17.57
CA ASP A 153 2.30 3.72 -17.12
C ASP A 153 1.77 2.55 -16.26
N ASN A 154 2.48 2.19 -15.19
CA ASN A 154 2.00 1.21 -14.21
C ASN A 154 1.72 1.88 -12.85
N SER A 155 0.45 2.15 -12.55
CA SER A 155 0.06 2.85 -11.32
C SER A 155 0.47 2.11 -10.04
N ASP A 156 0.45 0.78 -10.02
CA ASP A 156 0.88 -0.01 -8.86
C ASP A 156 2.38 0.20 -8.61
N VAL A 157 3.20 0.14 -9.66
CA VAL A 157 4.65 0.37 -9.55
C VAL A 157 4.97 1.81 -9.13
N VAL A 158 4.26 2.80 -9.69
CA VAL A 158 4.44 4.21 -9.30
C VAL A 158 4.06 4.41 -7.83
N ALA A 159 2.99 3.77 -7.34
CA ALA A 159 2.59 3.82 -5.94
C ALA A 159 3.62 3.15 -5.02
N GLU A 160 4.16 1.99 -5.40
CA GLU A 160 5.19 1.29 -4.63
C GLU A 160 6.52 2.06 -4.58
N LEU A 161 6.87 2.75 -5.67
CA LEU A 161 8.01 3.67 -5.71
C LEU A 161 7.78 4.87 -4.80
N ALA A 162 6.60 5.48 -4.85
CA ALA A 162 6.21 6.58 -3.97
C ALA A 162 6.30 6.19 -2.49
N ASP A 163 5.79 5.00 -2.16
CA ASP A 163 5.84 4.46 -0.81
C ASP A 163 7.27 4.20 -0.36
N SER A 164 8.11 3.68 -1.25
CA SER A 164 9.53 3.47 -0.96
C SER A 164 10.27 4.79 -0.70
N TYR A 165 9.96 5.86 -1.45
CA TYR A 165 10.49 7.21 -1.18
C TYR A 165 10.01 7.76 0.18
N ALA A 166 8.75 7.54 0.54
CA ALA A 166 8.24 7.95 1.84
C ALA A 166 8.96 7.24 3.00
N LEU A 167 9.32 5.97 2.82
CA LEU A 167 10.04 5.16 3.83
C LEU A 167 11.52 5.53 3.99
N VAL A 168 12.08 6.32 3.06
CA VAL A 168 13.42 6.93 3.19
C VAL A 168 13.36 8.44 3.46
N ASP A 169 12.22 8.94 3.94
CA ASP A 169 11.95 10.34 4.27
C ASP A 169 12.03 11.35 3.10
N GLU A 170 12.00 10.87 1.84
CA GLU A 170 11.90 11.71 0.64
C GLU A 170 10.43 12.06 0.35
N ILE A 171 9.84 12.84 1.26
CA ILE A 171 8.40 13.08 1.31
C ILE A 171 7.88 13.85 0.08
N LYS A 172 8.68 14.74 -0.52
CA LYS A 172 8.21 15.56 -1.65
C LYS A 172 7.99 14.69 -2.89
N GLU A 173 8.96 13.85 -3.20
CA GLU A 173 8.99 12.89 -4.28
C GLU A 173 7.85 11.88 -4.11
N ALA A 174 7.69 11.35 -2.88
CA ALA A 174 6.59 10.46 -2.54
C ALA A 174 5.22 11.08 -2.83
N LYS A 175 4.97 12.33 -2.42
CA LYS A 175 3.70 13.03 -2.68
C LYS A 175 3.39 13.16 -4.17
N VAL A 176 4.38 13.53 -4.97
CA VAL A 176 4.20 13.68 -6.42
C VAL A 176 3.84 12.34 -7.04
N LEU A 177 4.59 11.30 -6.70
CA LEU A 177 4.42 9.97 -7.28
C LEU A 177 3.11 9.31 -6.83
N PHE A 178 2.73 9.42 -5.56
CA PHE A 178 1.42 8.91 -5.12
C PHE A 178 0.28 9.59 -5.87
N ARG A 179 0.32 10.92 -5.97
CA ARG A 179 -0.69 11.68 -6.68
C ARG A 179 -0.79 11.23 -8.15
N GLU A 180 0.34 10.96 -8.79
CA GLU A 180 0.40 10.44 -10.16
C GLU A 180 -0.15 9.00 -10.27
N ALA A 181 0.25 8.09 -9.37
CA ALA A 181 -0.25 6.73 -9.35
C ALA A 181 -1.78 6.66 -9.27
N PHE A 182 -2.38 7.42 -8.33
CA PHE A 182 -3.83 7.51 -8.17
C PHE A 182 -4.51 8.31 -9.30
N PHE A 183 -3.79 9.12 -10.06
CA PHE A 183 -4.33 9.74 -11.27
C PHE A 183 -4.41 8.76 -12.45
N ILE A 184 -3.39 7.89 -12.60
CA ILE A 184 -3.33 6.88 -13.67
C ILE A 184 -4.45 5.86 -13.50
N ASN A 185 -4.46 5.12 -12.39
CA ASN A 185 -5.51 4.14 -12.12
C ASN A 185 -5.49 3.68 -10.64
N PRO A 186 -6.41 4.19 -9.80
CA PRO A 186 -6.54 3.76 -8.41
C PRO A 186 -6.80 2.27 -8.21
N GLN A 187 -7.63 1.64 -9.06
CA GLN A 187 -8.05 0.24 -8.85
C GLN A 187 -6.91 -0.75 -8.97
N LYS A 188 -5.91 -0.45 -9.81
CA LYS A 188 -4.74 -1.28 -10.02
C LYS A 188 -3.74 -1.25 -8.86
N ILE A 189 -3.82 -0.26 -7.97
CA ILE A 189 -2.90 -0.12 -6.84
C ILE A 189 -3.29 -1.11 -5.74
N ASP A 190 -2.33 -1.89 -5.27
CA ASP A 190 -2.47 -2.66 -4.05
C ASP A 190 -2.26 -1.76 -2.82
N ILE A 191 -3.34 -1.14 -2.34
CA ILE A 191 -3.26 -0.24 -1.18
C ILE A 191 -2.89 -0.97 0.13
N TYR A 192 -2.95 -2.30 0.18
CA TYR A 192 -2.64 -3.08 1.37
C TYR A 192 -1.14 -3.36 1.52
N SER A 193 -0.36 -3.21 0.45
CA SER A 193 1.11 -3.31 0.48
C SER A 193 1.80 -1.98 0.82
N LEU A 194 1.05 -0.87 0.83
CA LEU A 194 1.57 0.46 1.15
C LEU A 194 1.77 0.61 2.67
N GLU A 195 2.92 1.17 3.05
CA GLU A 195 3.35 1.31 4.44
C GLU A 195 3.51 2.78 4.86
N SER A 196 3.42 3.72 3.93
CA SER A 196 3.52 5.15 4.21
C SER A 196 2.37 5.62 5.09
N ASP A 197 2.73 6.22 6.24
CA ASP A 197 1.81 6.81 7.20
C ASP A 197 0.83 7.80 6.55
N MET A 198 1.24 8.53 5.52
CA MET A 198 0.37 9.50 4.85
C MET A 198 -0.81 8.84 4.15
N ILE A 199 -0.59 7.69 3.51
CA ILE A 199 -1.65 6.96 2.79
C ILE A 199 -2.46 6.14 3.78
N LEU A 200 -1.83 5.52 4.78
CA LEU A 200 -2.52 4.77 5.82
C LEU A 200 -3.52 5.67 6.58
N ARG A 201 -3.11 6.89 6.97
CA ARG A 201 -4.00 7.86 7.61
C ARG A 201 -5.16 8.30 6.70
N LEU A 202 -4.93 8.45 5.40
CA LEU A 202 -6.02 8.73 4.45
C LEU A 202 -6.99 7.56 4.36
N ILE A 203 -6.50 6.33 4.31
CA ILE A 203 -7.33 5.12 4.29
C ILE A 203 -8.18 5.03 5.56
N ASP A 204 -7.58 5.27 6.73
CA ASP A 204 -8.30 5.26 8.00
C ASP A 204 -9.36 6.37 8.08
N LEU A 205 -9.04 7.56 7.57
CA LEU A 205 -10.00 8.66 7.47
C LEU A 205 -11.18 8.31 6.55
N ILE A 206 -10.92 7.73 5.38
CA ILE A 206 -11.96 7.29 4.44
C ILE A 206 -12.83 6.20 5.05
N LYS A 207 -12.24 5.21 5.73
CA LYS A 207 -12.98 4.14 6.42
C LYS A 207 -13.83 4.64 7.58
N SER A 208 -13.50 5.79 8.17
CA SER A 208 -14.30 6.41 9.21
C SER A 208 -15.58 7.06 8.66
N ASP A 209 -15.62 7.37 7.35
CA ASP A 209 -16.81 7.88 6.68
C ASP A 209 -17.77 6.73 6.35
N ARG A 210 -18.90 6.70 7.06
CA ARG A 210 -19.93 5.64 6.92
C ARG A 210 -20.60 5.61 5.55
N ASN A 211 -20.44 6.66 4.74
CA ASN A 211 -21.05 6.75 3.41
C ASN A 211 -20.18 6.09 2.33
N ILE A 212 -18.94 5.69 2.64
CA ILE A 212 -18.00 5.14 1.67
C ILE A 212 -17.86 3.63 1.90
N SER A 213 -18.19 2.84 0.88
CA SER A 213 -17.95 1.40 0.88
C SER A 213 -16.46 1.09 0.74
N ASP A 214 -16.03 -0.04 1.32
CA ASP A 214 -14.64 -0.51 1.27
C ASP A 214 -14.11 -0.64 -0.17
N ASP A 215 -14.95 -1.02 -1.12
CA ASP A 215 -14.59 -1.18 -2.54
C ASP A 215 -14.26 0.16 -3.22
N LEU A 216 -14.75 1.28 -2.66
CA LEU A 216 -14.56 2.62 -3.20
C LEU A 216 -13.34 3.34 -2.63
N ILE A 217 -12.72 2.80 -1.56
CA ILE A 217 -11.60 3.44 -0.85
C ILE A 217 -10.53 3.91 -1.82
N LYS A 218 -10.13 3.05 -2.76
CA LYS A 218 -9.07 3.36 -3.73
C LYS A 218 -9.36 4.64 -4.52
N GLU A 219 -10.60 4.84 -4.98
CA GLU A 219 -10.98 6.03 -5.76
C GLU A 219 -11.09 7.29 -4.89
N TRP A 220 -11.43 7.14 -3.60
CA TRP A 220 -11.54 8.26 -2.67
C TRP A 220 -10.19 8.75 -2.14
N ILE A 221 -9.13 7.92 -2.15
CA ILE A 221 -7.77 8.33 -1.76
C ILE A 221 -7.32 9.64 -2.42
N PRO A 222 -7.39 9.83 -3.75
CA PRO A 222 -6.96 11.09 -4.35
C PRO A 222 -7.85 12.30 -4.01
N VAL A 223 -9.13 12.09 -3.74
CA VAL A 223 -10.02 13.18 -3.31
C VAL A 223 -9.63 13.62 -1.90
N TYR A 224 -9.62 12.70 -0.94
CA TYR A 224 -9.23 12.96 0.44
C TYR A 224 -7.77 13.42 0.54
N GLY A 225 -6.87 12.89 -0.29
CA GLY A 225 -5.49 13.32 -0.36
C GLY A 225 -5.34 14.78 -0.80
N SER A 226 -6.21 15.26 -1.70
CA SER A 226 -6.24 16.67 -2.10
C SER A 226 -6.80 17.56 -0.99
N LEU A 227 -7.92 17.15 -0.38
CA LEU A 227 -8.58 17.90 0.71
C LEU A 227 -7.73 18.03 1.97
N ASN A 228 -6.97 16.98 2.32
CA ASN A 228 -6.13 16.96 3.52
C ASN A 228 -4.69 17.45 3.26
N GLY A 229 -4.40 18.03 2.09
CA GLY A 229 -3.09 18.58 1.76
C GLY A 229 -1.97 17.55 1.58
N VAL A 230 -2.29 16.25 1.49
CA VAL A 230 -1.33 15.19 1.20
C VAL A 230 -0.85 15.29 -0.26
N PHE A 231 -1.76 15.56 -1.19
CA PHE A 231 -1.48 15.70 -2.63
C PHE A 231 -1.34 17.17 -3.05
N ASN A 232 -0.66 17.97 -2.22
CA ASN A 232 -0.46 19.40 -2.44
C ASN A 232 0.71 19.75 -3.39
N ILE A 233 1.59 18.79 -3.70
CA ILE A 233 2.70 19.02 -4.64
C ILE A 233 2.22 18.71 -6.06
N LYS A 234 2.30 19.72 -6.94
CA LYS A 234 1.62 19.71 -8.24
C LYS A 234 2.60 19.69 -9.40
N ARG A 235 2.48 18.69 -10.28
CA ARG A 235 3.18 18.64 -11.56
C ARG A 235 2.35 19.26 -12.67
N GLU A 236 3.02 19.62 -13.75
CA GLU A 236 2.35 20.09 -14.95
C GLU A 236 1.84 18.90 -15.78
N LEU A 237 0.64 19.06 -16.35
CA LEU A 237 0.08 18.11 -17.29
C LEU A 237 0.64 18.37 -18.68
N ARG A 238 1.05 17.31 -19.38
CA ARG A 238 1.40 17.40 -20.80
C ARG A 238 0.15 17.75 -21.62
N PRO A 239 0.28 18.45 -22.77
CA PRO A 239 -0.88 18.79 -23.60
C PRO A 239 -1.77 17.59 -23.97
N ILE A 240 -1.15 16.43 -24.21
CA ILE A 240 -1.85 15.17 -24.51
C ILE A 240 -2.66 14.69 -23.29
N GLU A 241 -2.06 14.70 -22.10
CA GLU A 241 -2.73 14.30 -20.85
C GLU A 241 -3.91 15.23 -20.55
N LEU A 242 -3.76 16.54 -20.79
CA LEU A 242 -4.83 17.52 -20.61
C LEU A 242 -6.01 17.26 -21.57
N GLY A 243 -5.72 16.93 -22.83
CA GLY A 243 -6.75 16.57 -23.81
C GLY A 243 -7.53 15.33 -23.37
N GLN A 244 -6.83 14.28 -22.97
CA GLN A 244 -7.43 13.03 -22.45
C GLN A 244 -8.23 13.28 -21.16
N LEU A 245 -7.73 14.15 -20.27
CA LEU A 245 -8.41 14.53 -19.04
C LEU A 245 -9.76 15.20 -19.34
N LYS A 246 -9.80 16.19 -20.23
CA LYS A 246 -11.04 16.89 -20.63
C LYS A 246 -12.05 15.95 -21.27
N GLN A 247 -11.60 15.07 -22.17
CA GLN A 247 -12.46 14.05 -22.78
C GLN A 247 -13.05 13.10 -21.74
N SER A 248 -12.23 12.64 -20.79
CA SER A 248 -12.69 11.75 -19.73
C SER A 248 -13.68 12.43 -18.79
N VAL A 249 -13.46 13.70 -18.42
CA VAL A 249 -14.41 14.48 -17.62
C VAL A 249 -15.76 14.60 -18.33
N TYR A 250 -15.76 14.89 -19.63
CA TYR A 250 -17.00 14.96 -20.41
C TYR A 250 -17.77 13.63 -20.40
N SER A 251 -17.07 12.52 -20.66
CA SER A 251 -17.66 11.17 -20.64
C SER A 251 -18.22 10.80 -19.28
N LEU A 252 -17.46 10.99 -18.20
CA LEU A 252 -17.89 10.68 -16.84
C LEU A 252 -19.10 11.52 -16.40
N ARG A 253 -19.12 12.80 -16.77
CA ARG A 253 -20.24 13.69 -16.44
C ARG A 253 -21.52 13.23 -17.11
N ASN A 254 -21.45 12.78 -18.36
CA ASN A 254 -22.62 12.27 -19.07
C ASN A 254 -23.10 10.95 -18.47
N GLU A 255 -22.19 10.02 -18.16
CA GLU A 255 -22.55 8.75 -17.53
C GLU A 255 -23.20 8.95 -16.15
N LEU A 256 -22.75 9.93 -15.36
CA LEU A 256 -23.35 10.25 -14.07
C LEU A 256 -24.75 10.86 -14.19
N LYS A 257 -25.04 11.64 -15.25
CA LYS A 257 -26.37 12.22 -15.48
C LYS A 257 -27.44 11.16 -15.74
N GLU A 258 -27.04 10.02 -16.30
CA GLU A 258 -27.94 8.92 -16.63
C GLU A 258 -28.24 8.01 -15.42
N LYS A 259 -27.49 8.16 -14.31
CA LYS A 259 -27.62 7.32 -13.11
C LYS A 259 -28.55 7.94 -12.08
N SER A 260 -29.21 7.06 -11.32
CA SER A 260 -29.98 7.47 -10.14
C SER A 260 -29.03 7.90 -9.02
N TYR A 261 -29.49 8.79 -8.13
CA TYR A 261 -28.69 9.31 -7.01
C TYR A 261 -28.03 8.22 -6.16
N ARG A 262 -28.76 7.13 -5.86
CA ARG A 262 -28.21 5.99 -5.11
C ARG A 262 -27.10 5.27 -5.88
N SER A 263 -27.29 5.08 -7.18
CA SER A 263 -26.29 4.45 -8.04
C SER A 263 -25.04 5.32 -8.21
N ILE A 264 -25.15 6.65 -8.09
CA ILE A 264 -24.01 7.58 -8.15
C ILE A 264 -23.13 7.42 -6.90
N ASN A 265 -23.71 7.40 -5.71
CA ASN A 265 -22.96 7.30 -4.45
C ASN A 265 -22.27 5.94 -4.28
N GLU A 266 -22.85 4.88 -4.85
CA GLU A 266 -22.25 3.53 -4.85
C GLU A 266 -21.24 3.34 -6.02
N SER A 267 -21.03 4.35 -6.86
CA SER A 267 -20.19 4.23 -8.06
C SER A 267 -18.79 4.81 -7.90
N ILE A 268 -17.80 4.12 -8.46
CA ILE A 268 -16.43 4.60 -8.64
C ILE A 268 -16.32 5.90 -9.46
N LEU A 269 -17.35 6.26 -10.23
CA LEU A 269 -17.30 7.38 -11.17
C LEU A 269 -17.29 8.74 -10.48
N LEU A 270 -18.00 8.85 -9.36
CA LEU A 270 -18.13 10.08 -8.59
C LEU A 270 -16.77 10.57 -8.07
N PRO A 271 -16.04 9.81 -7.22
CA PRO A 271 -14.72 10.23 -6.72
C PRO A 271 -13.71 10.41 -7.86
N ARG A 272 -13.81 9.60 -8.92
CA ARG A 272 -12.95 9.73 -10.10
C ARG A 272 -13.16 11.05 -10.85
N LEU A 273 -14.42 11.48 -11.00
CA LEU A 273 -14.75 12.76 -11.62
C LEU A 273 -14.26 13.94 -10.77
N ILE A 274 -14.51 13.90 -9.45
CA ILE A 274 -14.04 14.91 -8.50
C ILE A 274 -12.51 15.06 -8.56
N ASN A 275 -11.77 13.95 -8.50
CA ASN A 275 -10.31 13.97 -8.64
C ASN A 275 -9.88 14.64 -9.96
N LYS A 276 -10.52 14.30 -11.08
CA LYS A 276 -10.21 14.91 -12.38
C LYS A 276 -10.51 16.42 -12.41
N TYR A 277 -11.56 16.87 -11.72
CA TYR A 277 -11.81 18.30 -11.55
C TYR A 277 -10.71 19.00 -10.76
N PHE A 278 -10.21 18.39 -9.67
CA PHE A 278 -9.06 18.94 -8.93
C PHE A 278 -7.82 19.09 -9.84
N TRP A 279 -7.54 18.12 -10.70
CA TRP A 279 -6.45 18.23 -11.67
C TRP A 279 -6.67 19.35 -12.71
N LEU A 280 -7.90 19.56 -13.17
CA LEU A 280 -8.22 20.68 -14.08
C LEU A 280 -8.07 22.04 -13.40
N ILE A 281 -8.57 22.19 -12.16
CA ILE A 281 -8.41 23.41 -11.36
C ILE A 281 -6.92 23.70 -11.18
N ASP A 282 -6.14 22.70 -10.78
CA ASP A 282 -4.69 22.84 -10.57
C ASP A 282 -3.95 23.31 -11.82
N HIS A 283 -4.33 22.78 -12.98
CA HIS A 283 -3.78 23.20 -14.26
C HIS A 283 -4.12 24.67 -14.55
N TYR A 284 -5.40 25.06 -14.42
CA TYR A 284 -5.86 26.43 -14.68
C TYR A 284 -5.24 27.46 -13.73
N VAL A 285 -5.13 27.14 -12.44
CA VAL A 285 -4.45 27.99 -11.46
C VAL A 285 -2.99 28.21 -11.87
N ARG A 286 -2.29 27.16 -12.31
CA ARG A 286 -0.86 27.24 -12.68
C ARG A 286 -0.60 28.08 -13.92
N ILE A 287 -1.43 27.94 -14.96
CA ILE A 287 -1.29 28.72 -16.20
C ILE A 287 -1.88 30.14 -16.08
N LYS A 288 -2.41 30.51 -14.90
CA LYS A 288 -3.09 31.80 -14.64
C LYS A 288 -4.25 32.05 -15.62
N GLU A 289 -5.02 31.00 -15.89
CA GLU A 289 -6.24 31.09 -16.70
C GLU A 289 -7.29 31.99 -16.01
N ASP A 290 -8.31 32.41 -16.77
CA ASP A 290 -9.44 33.16 -16.24
C ASP A 290 -10.10 32.43 -15.05
N ARG A 291 -10.29 33.17 -13.97
CA ARG A 291 -10.95 32.71 -12.75
C ARG A 291 -12.35 32.17 -13.03
N ALA A 292 -13.04 32.71 -14.03
CA ALA A 292 -14.36 32.22 -14.44
C ALA A 292 -14.37 30.71 -14.77
N ARG A 293 -13.30 30.19 -15.39
CA ARG A 293 -13.20 28.75 -15.70
C ARG A 293 -12.99 27.88 -14.46
N ILE A 294 -12.27 28.41 -13.47
CA ILE A 294 -12.08 27.73 -12.19
C ILE A 294 -13.41 27.70 -11.43
N ASP A 295 -14.10 28.85 -11.38
CA ASP A 295 -15.41 28.98 -10.73
C ASP A 295 -16.47 28.08 -11.38
N GLU A 296 -16.43 27.88 -12.70
CA GLU A 296 -17.31 26.92 -13.39
C GLU A 296 -17.09 25.47 -12.89
N ILE A 297 -15.83 25.04 -12.78
CA ILE A 297 -15.52 23.70 -12.27
C ILE A 297 -15.93 23.55 -10.81
N LEU A 298 -15.66 24.58 -10.00
CA LEU A 298 -16.07 24.61 -8.60
C LEU A 298 -17.59 24.53 -8.45
N LEU A 299 -18.36 25.17 -9.34
CA LEU A 299 -19.82 25.05 -9.38
C LEU A 299 -20.24 23.61 -9.67
N TYR A 300 -19.60 22.92 -10.63
CA TYR A 300 -19.89 21.51 -10.89
C TYR A 300 -19.60 20.61 -9.68
N ILE A 301 -18.48 20.84 -8.96
CA ILE A 301 -18.20 20.10 -7.73
C ILE A 301 -19.31 20.35 -6.70
N LYS A 302 -19.75 21.60 -6.54
CA LYS A 302 -20.83 21.98 -5.61
C LYS A 302 -22.17 21.33 -5.94
N GLU A 303 -22.52 21.21 -7.22
CA GLU A 303 -23.75 20.56 -7.68
C GLU A 303 -23.75 19.05 -7.39
N ILE A 304 -22.57 18.43 -7.48
CA ILE A 304 -22.40 16.99 -7.28
C ILE A 304 -22.28 16.65 -5.79
N ASP A 305 -21.44 17.38 -5.05
CA ASP A 305 -21.19 17.17 -3.63
C ASP A 305 -20.84 18.50 -2.92
N LEU A 306 -21.81 19.04 -2.18
CA LEU A 306 -21.65 20.28 -1.43
C LEU A 306 -20.61 20.17 -0.31
N GLY A 307 -20.47 19.00 0.33
CA GLY A 307 -19.54 18.80 1.44
C GLY A 307 -18.10 18.84 0.96
N ILE A 308 -17.82 18.15 -0.16
CA ILE A 308 -16.49 18.19 -0.80
C ILE A 308 -16.15 19.60 -1.29
N TYR A 309 -17.10 20.31 -1.89
CA TYR A 309 -16.90 21.69 -2.29
C TYR A 309 -16.49 22.59 -1.10
N GLN A 310 -17.23 22.51 0.01
CA GLN A 310 -16.93 23.28 1.21
C GLN A 310 -15.54 22.96 1.77
N GLN A 311 -15.17 21.69 1.83
CA GLN A 311 -13.85 21.28 2.31
C GLN A 311 -12.72 21.70 1.36
N TYR A 312 -12.96 21.77 0.06
CA TYR A 312 -11.93 22.13 -0.93
C TYR A 312 -11.64 23.64 -0.97
N VAL A 313 -12.64 24.48 -0.69
CA VAL A 313 -12.52 25.95 -0.75
C VAL A 313 -12.04 26.55 0.58
N ASN A 314 -12.27 25.85 1.70
CA ASN A 314 -11.81 26.25 3.04
C ASN A 314 -10.29 26.09 3.21
#